data_AF-A0A2U3LXE8-F1
#
_entry.id   AF-A0A2U3LXE8-F1
#
_cell.length_a   1.000
_cell.length_b   1.000
_cell.length_c   1.000
_cell.angle_alpha   90.00
_cell.angle_beta   90.00
_cell.angle_gamma   90.00
#
_symmetry.space_group_name_H-M   'P 1'
#
loop_
_entity.id
_entity.type
_entity.pdbx_description
1 polymer ?
#
loop_
_entity_poly.entity_id
_entity_poly.type
_entity_poly.pdbx_seq_one_letter_code
_entity_poly.pdbx_strand_id
1 'polypeptide(L)' 'MSSPKLTTVSSSVRSIGMQAAILLHKRMEGFKSEPQNIILPPKLIIRESC' A
#
# COMPACT_ATOMS: atom_id res chain seq x y z
N MET A 1 3.61 -12.18 20.67
CA MET A 1 2.86 -10.91 20.90
C MET A 1 3.85 -9.89 21.43
N SER A 2 3.85 -8.65 20.96
CA SER A 2 4.69 -7.59 21.55
C SER A 2 3.92 -6.91 22.67
N SER A 3 4.51 -6.85 23.86
CA SER A 3 4.06 -6.04 24.99
C SER A 3 5.24 -5.16 25.40
N PRO A 4 5.14 -3.82 25.30
CA PRO A 4 3.97 -3.03 24.88
C PRO A 4 3.61 -3.19 23.39
N LYS A 5 2.38 -2.80 23.02
CA LYS A 5 1.95 -2.75 21.62
C LYS A 5 2.74 -1.68 20.86
N LEU A 6 3.26 -2.07 19.69
CA LEU A 6 4.16 -1.23 18.89
C LEU A 6 3.43 -0.08 18.17
N THR A 7 3.95 1.14 18.29
CA THR A 7 3.64 2.27 17.40
C THR A 7 4.30 2.03 16.05
N THR A 8 3.53 2.05 14.96
CA THR A 8 4.03 1.64 13.62
C THR A 8 3.53 2.52 12.50
N VAL A 9 4.32 2.60 11.41
CA VAL A 9 3.85 3.11 10.12
C VAL A 9 3.21 1.96 9.35
N SER A 10 1.93 2.12 8.99
CA SER A 10 1.18 1.17 8.18
C SER A 10 1.26 1.54 6.70
N SER A 11 1.84 0.65 5.90
CA SER A 11 2.07 0.87 4.46
C SER A 11 0.85 0.60 3.57
N SER A 12 -0.36 0.41 4.12
CA SER A 12 -1.60 0.20 3.34
C SER A 12 -1.52 -0.96 2.32
N VAL A 13 -0.99 -2.12 2.74
CA VAL A 13 -0.68 -3.28 1.87
C VAL A 13 -1.84 -3.73 0.98
N ARG A 14 -3.07 -3.69 1.50
CA ARG A 14 -4.28 -4.04 0.74
C ARG A 14 -4.50 -3.10 -0.45
N SER A 15 -4.28 -1.81 -0.25
CA SER A 15 -4.41 -0.80 -1.30
C SER A 15 -3.33 -0.96 -2.36
N ILE A 16 -2.09 -1.29 -1.94
CA ILE A 16 -0.99 -1.60 -2.86
C ILE A 16 -1.40 -2.76 -3.79
N GLY A 17 -1.83 -3.89 -3.21
CA GLY A 17 -2.25 -5.05 -4.00
C GLY A 17 -3.40 -4.75 -4.96
N MET A 18 -4.41 -4.00 -4.50
CA MET A 18 -5.53 -3.60 -5.34
C MET A 18 -5.10 -2.73 -6.54
N GLN A 19 -4.28 -1.70 -6.30
CA GLN A 19 -3.81 -0.83 -7.38
C GLN A 19 -2.92 -1.58 -8.37
N ALA A 20 -2.03 -2.46 -7.87
CA ALA A 20 -1.19 -3.30 -8.70
C ALA A 20 -2.03 -4.21 -9.62
N ALA A 21 -3.06 -4.86 -9.06
CA ALA A 21 -3.96 -5.72 -9.83
C ALA A 21 -4.72 -4.94 -10.91
N ILE A 22 -5.23 -3.74 -10.58
CA ILE A 22 -5.92 -2.86 -11.54
C ILE A 22 -4.98 -2.45 -12.68
N LEU A 23 -3.75 -2.03 -12.36
CA LEU A 23 -2.75 -1.64 -13.37
C LEU A 23 -2.39 -2.81 -14.29
N LEU A 24 -2.18 -4.00 -13.71
CA LEU A 24 -1.88 -5.21 -14.48
C LEU A 24 -3.03 -5.56 -15.41
N HIS A 25 -4.25 -5.59 -14.91
CA HIS A 25 -5.43 -5.91 -15.70
C HIS A 25 -5.62 -4.93 -16.87
N LYS A 26 -5.53 -3.62 -16.63
CA LYS A 26 -5.58 -2.61 -17.72
C LYS A 26 -4.55 -2.89 -18.80
N ARG A 27 -3.32 -3.27 -18.41
CA ARG A 27 -2.26 -3.57 -19.38
C ARG A 27 -2.54 -4.85 -20.18
N MET A 28 -3.18 -5.85 -19.56
CA MET A 28 -3.65 -7.06 -20.26
C MET A 28 -4.76 -6.74 -21.28
N GLU A 29 -5.63 -5.78 -20.99
CA GLU A 29 -6.67 -5.27 -21.91
C GLU A 29 -6.10 -4.38 -23.04
N GLY A 30 -4.78 -4.33 -23.21
CA GLY A 30 -4.13 -3.57 -24.28
C GLY A 30 -3.95 -2.08 -23.99
N PHE A 31 -4.20 -1.63 -22.75
CA PHE A 31 -3.90 -0.26 -22.35
C PHE A 31 -2.39 0.00 -22.38
N LYS A 32 -1.94 0.82 -23.34
CA LYS A 32 -0.55 1.23 -23.49
C LYS A 32 -0.36 2.61 -22.86
N SER A 33 -0.01 2.64 -21.58
CA SER A 33 0.57 3.82 -20.94
C SER A 33 2.07 3.63 -20.73
N GLU A 34 2.76 4.75 -20.55
CA GLU A 34 4.06 4.78 -19.91
C GLU A 34 3.99 4.17 -18.50
N PRO A 35 5.14 3.71 -17.94
CA PRO A 35 5.21 3.28 -16.55
C PRO A 35 4.62 4.33 -15.61
N GLN A 36 3.69 3.91 -14.75
CA GLN A 36 3.02 4.79 -13.80
C GLN A 36 3.68 4.69 -12.42
N ASN A 37 3.92 5.84 -11.79
CA ASN A 37 4.35 5.92 -10.39
C ASN A 37 3.18 6.38 -9.52
N ILE A 38 2.60 5.47 -8.74
CA ILE A 38 1.45 5.74 -7.88
C ILE A 38 1.89 5.71 -6.41
N ILE A 39 1.80 6.85 -5.73
CA ILE A 39 2.13 6.97 -4.31
C ILE A 39 0.86 6.71 -3.50
N LEU A 40 0.90 5.69 -2.64
CA LEU A 40 -0.17 5.40 -1.69
C LEU A 40 0.20 5.92 -0.30
N PRO A 41 -0.65 6.72 0.35
CA PRO A 41 -0.29 7.35 1.61
C PRO A 41 -0.18 6.31 2.72
N PRO A 42 0.93 6.28 3.47
CA PRO A 42 1.03 5.48 4.67
C PRO A 42 0.21 6.12 5.80
N LYS A 43 0.00 5.37 6.89
CA LYS A 43 -0.67 5.86 8.11
C LYS A 43 0.19 5.60 9.34
N LEU A 44 0.35 6.60 10.19
CA LEU A 44 0.94 6.40 11.52
C LEU A 44 -0.11 5.82 12.46
N ILE A 45 0.20 4.69 13.09
CA ILE A 45 -0.63 4.05 14.11
C ILE A 45 0.09 4.14 15.44
N ILE A 46 -0.40 5.01 16.31
CA ILE A 46 0.14 5.25 17.65
C ILE A 46 -0.40 4.21 18.63
N ARG A 47 0.48 3.61 19.44
CA ARG A 47 0.17 2.63 20.48
C ARG A 47 1.02 2.90 21.73
N GLU A 48 1.38 1.87 22.50
CA GLU A 48 1.91 1.97 23.85
C GLU A 48 3.45 2.11 23.89
N SER A 49 4.13 1.94 22.76
CA SER A 49 5.61 1.88 22.70
C SER A 49 6.29 3.21 22.37
N CYS A 50 5.57 4.34 22.43
CA CYS A 50 6.10 5.67 22.14
C CYS A 50 6.04 6.55 23.38
#